data_AF-A0A920BD68-F1
#
_entry.id   AF-A0A920BD68-F1
#
_cell.length_a   1.000
_cell.length_b   1.000
_cell.length_c   1.000
_cell.angle_alpha   90.00
_cell.angle_beta   90.00
_cell.angle_gamma   90.00
#
_symmetry.space_group_name_H-M   'P 1'
#
loop_
_entity.id
_entity.type
_entity.pdbx_description
1 polymer ?
#
loop_
_entity_poly.entity_id
_entity_poly.type
_entity_poly.pdbx_seq_one_letter_code
_entity_poly.pdbx_strand_id
1 'polypeptide(L)'
;MQADWAAAGGRITHYSTFNDPKIKEMDQVADGYFTLMQNTGYLYAGAPMFPFHGAGRAAIDPFIYAALAGEKSPSEALDGACKALDKVMKDLGYQK
;
A
#
# COMPACT_ATOMS: atom_id res chain seq x y z
N MET A 1 0.26 -21.25 -14.04
CA MET A 1 0.54 -21.18 -12.58
C MET A 1 1.92 -20.57 -12.39
N GLN A 2 2.13 -19.76 -11.34
CA GLN A 2 3.37 -19.01 -11.08
C GLN A 2 3.99 -19.38 -9.71
N ALA A 3 3.93 -20.65 -9.33
CA ALA A 3 4.27 -21.08 -7.97
C ALA A 3 5.72 -20.81 -7.57
N ASP A 4 6.68 -21.00 -8.49
CA ASP A 4 8.10 -20.70 -8.21
C ASP A 4 8.33 -19.21 -7.91
N TRP A 5 7.69 -18.34 -8.70
CA TRP A 5 7.74 -16.90 -8.49
C TRP A 5 7.07 -16.51 -7.17
N ALA A 6 5.90 -17.08 -6.89
CA ALA A 6 5.17 -16.81 -5.67
C ALA A 6 5.92 -17.28 -4.41
N ALA A 7 6.61 -18.42 -4.50
CA ALA A 7 7.43 -18.94 -3.42
C ALA A 7 8.68 -18.09 -3.16
N ALA A 8 9.35 -17.64 -4.22
CA ALA A 8 10.51 -16.76 -4.08
C ALA A 8 10.13 -15.34 -3.60
N GLY A 9 8.98 -14.83 -4.03
CA GLY A 9 8.56 -13.44 -3.78
C GLY A 9 7.61 -13.24 -2.60
N GLY A 10 7.06 -14.32 -2.03
CA GLY A 10 6.04 -14.24 -0.97
C GLY A 10 4.75 -13.55 -1.43
N ARG A 11 4.44 -13.54 -2.73
CA ARG A 11 3.29 -12.83 -3.31
C ARG A 11 2.55 -13.71 -4.29
N ILE A 12 1.22 -13.60 -4.31
CA ILE A 12 0.36 -14.29 -5.26
C ILE A 12 -0.48 -13.28 -6.03
N THR A 13 -0.40 -13.35 -7.36
CA THR A 13 -1.10 -12.46 -8.30
C THR A 13 -2.28 -13.15 -9.01
N HIS A 14 -2.33 -14.49 -8.98
CA HIS A 14 -3.41 -15.29 -9.55
C HIS A 14 -3.96 -16.26 -8.50
N TYR A 15 -5.27 -16.20 -8.25
CA TYR A 15 -5.94 -17.04 -7.23
C TYR A 15 -5.72 -18.54 -7.40
N SER A 16 -5.58 -19.04 -8.64
CA SER A 16 -5.29 -20.45 -8.88
C SER A 16 -3.96 -20.92 -8.29
N THR A 17 -3.03 -20.00 -8.04
CA THR A 17 -1.70 -20.30 -7.48
C THR A 17 -1.78 -20.72 -6.00
N PHE A 18 -2.81 -20.31 -5.24
CA PHE A 18 -3.02 -20.79 -3.86
C PHE A 18 -3.25 -22.31 -3.80
N ASN A 19 -3.75 -22.91 -4.87
CA ASN A 19 -4.02 -24.35 -4.92
C ASN A 19 -2.78 -25.20 -5.25
N ASP A 20 -1.69 -24.59 -5.67
CA ASP A 20 -0.46 -25.29 -6.04
C ASP A 20 0.14 -26.02 -4.82
N PRO A 21 0.53 -27.31 -4.95
CA PRO A 21 1.12 -28.07 -3.85
C PRO A 21 2.32 -27.37 -3.19
N LYS A 22 3.16 -26.70 -3.97
CA LYS A 22 4.33 -25.96 -3.47
C LYS A 22 3.93 -24.80 -2.57
N ILE A 23 2.86 -24.10 -2.93
CA ILE A 23 2.35 -22.99 -2.12
C ILE A 23 1.71 -23.52 -0.84
N LYS A 24 0.98 -24.63 -0.90
CA LYS A 24 0.41 -25.26 0.31
C LYS A 24 1.48 -25.74 1.28
N GLU A 25 2.57 -26.33 0.77
CA GLU A 25 3.71 -26.73 1.60
C GLU A 25 4.39 -25.51 2.23
N MET A 26 4.67 -24.48 1.44
CA MET A 26 5.27 -23.25 1.95
C MET A 26 4.36 -22.51 2.93
N ASP A 27 3.03 -22.56 2.77
CA ASP A 27 2.08 -21.97 3.70
C ASP A 27 2.18 -22.57 5.10
N GLN A 28 2.47 -23.88 5.22
CA GLN A 28 2.74 -24.51 6.50
C GLN A 28 4.02 -24.00 7.15
N VAL A 29 5.07 -23.75 6.35
CA VAL A 29 6.34 -23.18 6.83
C VAL A 29 6.19 -21.71 7.20
N ALA A 30 5.31 -20.99 6.52
CA ALA A 30 5.02 -19.57 6.71
C ALA A 30 3.86 -19.31 7.68
N ASP A 31 3.52 -20.28 8.53
CA ASP A 31 2.47 -20.19 9.56
C ASP A 31 1.11 -19.68 9.03
N GLY A 32 0.71 -20.16 7.85
CA GLY A 32 -0.57 -19.82 7.22
C GLY A 32 -0.59 -18.45 6.52
N TYR A 33 0.56 -17.82 6.27
CA TYR A 33 0.64 -16.51 5.61
C TYR A 33 -0.15 -16.43 4.28
N PHE A 34 -0.02 -17.42 3.40
CA PHE A 34 -0.74 -17.43 2.11
C PHE A 34 -2.23 -17.67 2.31
N THR A 35 -2.62 -18.52 3.27
CA THR A 35 -4.03 -18.66 3.66
C THR A 35 -4.60 -17.33 4.18
N LEU A 36 -3.87 -16.61 5.03
CA LEU A 36 -4.24 -15.28 5.52
C LEU A 36 -4.43 -14.30 4.34
N MET A 37 -3.46 -14.25 3.42
CA MET A 37 -3.52 -13.38 2.25
C MET A 37 -4.65 -13.76 1.28
N GLN A 38 -5.01 -15.04 1.16
CA GLN A 38 -6.17 -15.47 0.37
C GLN A 38 -7.47 -14.95 0.99
N ASN A 39 -7.61 -15.05 2.31
CA ASN A 39 -8.84 -14.73 3.02
C ASN A 39 -9.02 -13.23 3.27
N THR A 40 -7.92 -12.52 3.52
CA THR A 40 -7.93 -11.13 4.02
C THR A 40 -7.01 -10.19 3.25
N GLY A 41 -6.36 -10.65 2.18
CA GLY A 41 -5.41 -9.85 1.40
C GLY A 41 -5.99 -8.54 0.85
N TYR A 42 -7.31 -8.47 0.66
CA TYR A 42 -8.00 -7.25 0.25
C TYR A 42 -7.85 -6.09 1.26
N LEU A 43 -7.64 -6.38 2.54
CA LEU A 43 -7.35 -5.36 3.57
C LEU A 43 -5.95 -4.75 3.40
N TYR A 44 -5.07 -5.45 2.70
CA TYR A 44 -3.67 -5.06 2.45
C TYR A 44 -3.42 -4.66 1.00
N ALA A 45 -4.49 -4.45 0.20
CA ALA A 45 -4.40 -4.10 -1.22
C ALA A 45 -3.85 -2.67 -1.49
N GLY A 46 -3.53 -1.92 -0.43
CA GLY A 46 -3.08 -0.55 -0.51
C GLY A 46 -4.22 0.43 -0.77
N ALA A 47 -3.86 1.65 -1.16
CA ALA A 47 -4.83 2.69 -1.45
C ALA A 47 -5.51 2.45 -2.82
N PRO A 48 -6.80 2.80 -2.99
CA PRO A 48 -7.52 2.64 -4.26
C PRO A 48 -6.83 3.36 -5.42
N MET A 49 -6.97 2.91 -6.67
CA MET A 49 -6.27 3.54 -7.80
C MET A 49 -6.90 4.88 -8.22
N PHE A 50 -6.63 5.94 -7.45
CA PHE A 50 -7.09 7.28 -7.80
C PHE A 50 -6.08 8.00 -8.71
N PRO A 51 -6.54 8.68 -9.79
CA PRO A 51 -5.65 9.41 -10.70
C PRO A 51 -4.82 10.50 -10.01
N PHE A 52 -5.33 11.07 -8.91
CA PHE A 52 -4.66 12.12 -8.15
C PHE A 52 -3.53 11.62 -7.23
N HIS A 53 -3.34 10.30 -7.06
CA HIS A 53 -2.36 9.77 -6.10
C HIS A 53 -0.93 10.27 -6.33
N GLY A 54 -0.47 10.34 -7.59
CA GLY A 54 0.86 10.84 -7.89
C GLY A 54 1.06 12.30 -7.46
N ALA A 55 0.11 13.17 -7.82
CA ALA A 55 0.14 14.59 -7.47
C ALA A 55 -0.03 14.81 -5.96
N GLY A 56 -0.96 14.08 -5.32
CA GLY A 56 -1.19 14.14 -3.89
C GLY A 56 0.03 13.70 -3.09
N ARG A 57 0.70 12.60 -3.48
CA ARG A 57 1.92 12.13 -2.84
C ARG A 57 3.05 13.17 -2.93
N ALA A 58 3.28 13.72 -4.12
CA ALA A 58 4.30 14.75 -4.31
C ALA A 58 4.05 16.00 -3.43
N ALA A 59 2.79 16.35 -3.15
CA ALA A 59 2.43 17.47 -2.30
C ALA A 59 2.62 17.19 -0.79
N ILE A 60 2.39 15.95 -0.33
CA ILE A 60 2.53 15.59 1.09
C ILE A 60 3.96 15.18 1.49
N ASP A 61 4.73 14.61 0.55
CA ASP A 61 6.07 14.05 0.81
C ASP A 61 7.01 15.04 1.57
N PRO A 62 7.08 16.34 1.24
CA PRO A 62 7.93 17.29 1.97
C PRO A 62 7.61 17.39 3.46
N PHE A 63 6.34 17.27 3.86
CA PHE A 63 5.94 17.32 5.26
C PHE A 63 6.34 16.05 6.01
N ILE A 64 6.21 14.89 5.35
CA ILE A 64 6.66 13.61 5.92
C ILE A 64 8.18 13.64 6.15
N TYR A 65 8.95 14.15 5.18
CA TYR A 65 10.40 14.28 5.35
C TYR A 65 10.78 15.26 6.46
N ALA A 66 10.09 16.40 6.58
CA ALA A 66 10.32 17.35 7.67
C ALA A 66 10.04 16.74 9.06
N ALA A 67 9.00 15.90 9.19
CA ALA A 67 8.74 15.18 10.42
C ALA A 67 9.85 14.17 10.76
N LEU A 68 10.29 13.38 9.77
CA LEU A 68 11.36 12.40 9.94
C LEU A 68 12.71 13.05 10.28
N ALA A 69 12.97 14.24 9.74
CA ALA A 69 14.15 15.04 10.04
C ALA A 69 14.08 15.74 11.42
N GLY A 70 12.92 15.70 12.10
CA GLY A 70 12.70 16.39 13.37
C GLY A 70 12.50 17.91 13.26
N GLU A 71 12.32 18.42 12.04
CA GLU A 71 12.07 19.85 11.77
C GLU A 71 10.62 20.26 12.08
N LYS A 72 9.71 19.29 12.12
CA LYS A 72 8.30 19.43 12.50
C LYS A 72 7.90 18.29 13.41
N SER A 73 6.99 18.53 14.35
CA SER A 73 6.34 17.42 15.03
C SER A 73 5.47 16.62 14.02
N PRO A 74 5.17 15.34 14.32
CA PRO A 74 4.28 14.54 13.47
C PRO A 74 2.92 15.21 13.26
N SER A 75 2.35 15.86 14.29
CA SER A 75 1.06 16.54 14.19
C SER A 75 1.11 17.72 13.22
N GLU A 76 2.12 18.59 13.34
CA GLU A 76 2.26 19.76 12.46
C GLU A 76 2.51 19.37 11.00
N ALA A 77 3.27 18.30 10.79
CA ALA A 77 3.52 17.77 9.47
C ALA A 77 2.23 17.21 8.84
N LEU A 78 1.44 16.43 9.59
CA LEU A 78 0.18 15.89 9.10
C LEU A 78 -0.84 17.01 8.80
N ASP A 79 -0.96 18.02 9.66
CA ASP A 79 -1.83 19.18 9.40
C ASP A 79 -1.41 19.93 8.13
N GLY A 80 -0.10 20.09 7.91
CA GLY A 80 0.45 20.73 6.71
C GLY A 80 0.21 19.90 5.44
N ALA A 81 0.44 18.59 5.51
CA ALA A 81 0.17 17.66 4.42
C ALA A 81 -1.31 17.66 4.02
N CYS A 82 -2.23 17.65 4.98
CA CYS A 82 -3.67 17.75 4.70
C CYS A 82 -4.01 19.03 3.92
N LYS A 83 -3.53 20.20 4.38
CA LYS A 83 -3.78 21.47 3.67
C LYS A 83 -3.17 21.50 2.27
N ALA A 84 -1.99 20.93 2.09
CA ALA A 84 -1.35 20.84 0.78
C ALA A 84 -2.13 19.92 -0.16
N LEU A 85 -2.60 18.78 0.34
CA LEU A 85 -3.45 17.86 -0.42
C LEU A 85 -4.79 18.50 -0.77
N ASP A 86 -5.46 19.17 0.16
CA ASP A 86 -6.73 19.89 -0.10
C ASP A 86 -6.57 20.89 -1.25
N LYS A 87 -5.45 21.61 -1.31
CA LYS A 87 -5.15 22.50 -2.43
C LYS A 87 -5.05 21.73 -3.75
N VAL A 88 -4.32 20.60 -3.79
CA VAL A 88 -4.22 19.75 -4.98
C VAL A 88 -5.60 19.22 -5.39
N MET A 89 -6.41 18.76 -4.43
CA MET A 89 -7.74 18.23 -4.69
C MET A 89 -8.66 19.30 -5.28
N LYS A 90 -8.57 20.53 -4.79
CA LYS A 90 -9.29 21.69 -5.34
C LYS A 90 -8.81 22.04 -6.76
N ASP A 91 -7.50 22.14 -6.97
CA ASP A 91 -6.92 22.49 -8.29
C ASP A 91 -7.27 21.45 -9.37
N LEU A 92 -7.38 20.17 -8.97
CA LEU A 92 -7.78 19.06 -9.85
C LEU A 92 -9.30 18.91 -10.00
N GLY A 93 -10.11 19.71 -9.28
CA GLY A 93 -11.57 19.69 -9.37
C GLY A 93 -12.27 18.56 -8.59
N TYR A 94 -11.56 17.88 -7.67
CA TYR A 94 -12.13 16.85 -6.80
C TYR A 94 -12.81 17.43 -5.55
N GLN A 95 -12.54 18.68 -5.20
CA GLN A 95 -13.17 19.40 -4.09
C GLN A 95 -13.76 20.72 -4.61
N LYS A 96 -15.01 21.00 -4.23
CA LYS A 96 -15.70 22.26 -4.56
C LYS A 96 -15.41 23.32 -3.51
#